data_AF-A0A061QAX1-F1
#
_entry.id   AF-A0A061QAX1-F1
#
_cell.length_a   1.000
_cell.length_b   1.000
_cell.length_c   1.000
_cell.angle_alpha   90.00
_cell.angle_beta   90.00
_cell.angle_gamma   90.00
#
_symmetry.space_group_name_H-M   'P 1'
#
loop_
_entity.id
_entity.type
_entity.pdbx_description
1 polymer ?
#
loop_
_entity_poly.entity_id
_entity_poly.type
_entity_poly.pdbx_seq_one_letter_code
_entity_poly.pdbx_strand_id
1 'polypeptide(L)'
;MAEDYTDETVDQDASAFWAFSLALYGRDDVAEACLYLQDHLGANVNLILYLCFRWRAHQLVLSPDDLAILRAAMDHYDAAILRPLRAVRRGLKPMIGDDPDLAAAYEALKAAELSSEKAQQRRLVASGRSLGARPCDGQAQSPLAKALEDDLMPLLKDAPKDFAPKKALAMAARIADAACRMPLTHVFLSTKHA
;
A
#
# COMPACT_ATOMS: atom_id res chain seq x y z
N MET A 1 0.08 -28.39 -10.28
CA MET A 1 -0.81 -28.74 -9.16
C MET A 1 -1.28 -27.45 -8.54
N ALA A 2 -2.55 -27.08 -8.75
CA ALA A 2 -3.13 -25.92 -8.11
C ALA A 2 -3.37 -26.32 -6.65
N GLU A 3 -2.61 -25.74 -5.73
CA GLU A 3 -2.90 -25.87 -4.30
C GLU A 3 -4.33 -25.37 -4.05
N ASP A 4 -5.08 -26.13 -3.28
CA ASP A 4 -6.48 -25.87 -2.92
C ASP A 4 -6.50 -24.68 -1.95
N TYR A 5 -6.52 -23.45 -2.48
CA TYR A 5 -6.46 -22.23 -1.68
C TYR A 5 -7.82 -21.94 -1.04
N THR A 6 -7.92 -22.18 0.26
CA THR A 6 -9.09 -21.86 1.07
C THR A 6 -9.12 -20.38 1.47
N ASP A 7 -10.32 -19.83 1.71
CA ASP A 7 -10.55 -18.44 2.18
C ASP A 7 -9.75 -18.13 3.48
N GLU A 8 -9.48 -19.16 4.27
CA GLU A 8 -8.68 -19.09 5.51
C GLU A 8 -7.20 -18.71 5.25
N THR A 9 -6.60 -19.19 4.17
CA THR A 9 -5.22 -18.81 3.81
C THR A 9 -5.12 -17.35 3.35
N VAL A 10 -6.16 -16.84 2.69
CA VAL A 10 -6.25 -15.43 2.30
C VAL A 10 -6.37 -14.54 3.53
N ASP A 11 -7.16 -14.95 4.51
CA ASP A 11 -7.36 -14.19 5.75
C ASP A 11 -6.10 -14.14 6.63
N GLN A 12 -5.32 -15.23 6.68
CA GLN A 12 -4.04 -15.26 7.37
C GLN A 12 -3.02 -14.31 6.72
N ASP A 13 -2.83 -14.40 5.41
CA ASP A 13 -1.90 -13.54 4.68
C ASP A 13 -2.33 -12.07 4.71
N ALA A 14 -3.64 -11.80 4.65
CA ALA A 14 -4.19 -10.45 4.81
C ALA A 14 -3.94 -9.89 6.21
N SER A 15 -4.05 -10.73 7.25
CA SER A 15 -3.76 -10.33 8.63
C SER A 15 -2.26 -10.05 8.85
N ALA A 16 -1.39 -10.89 8.29
CA ALA A 16 0.05 -10.68 8.28
C ALA A 16 0.44 -9.40 7.54
N PHE A 17 -0.15 -9.17 6.36
CA PHE A 17 0.06 -7.95 5.58
C PHE A 17 -0.42 -6.70 6.32
N TRP A 18 -1.56 -6.76 7.00
CA TRP A 18 -2.06 -5.65 7.82
C TRP A 18 -1.09 -5.31 8.96
N ALA A 19 -0.63 -6.31 9.70
CA ALA A 19 0.32 -6.12 10.80
C ALA A 19 1.65 -5.54 10.30
N PHE A 20 2.15 -6.04 9.17
CA PHE A 20 3.32 -5.49 8.50
C PHE A 20 3.12 -4.04 8.08
N SER A 21 1.97 -3.71 7.47
CA SER A 21 1.61 -2.36 7.04
C SER A 21 1.65 -1.37 8.18
N LEU A 22 1.06 -1.72 9.34
CA LEU A 22 1.08 -0.88 10.53
C LEU A 22 2.51 -0.65 11.05
N ALA A 23 3.34 -1.70 11.08
CA ALA A 23 4.71 -1.59 11.54
C ALA A 23 5.61 -0.77 10.59
N LEU A 24 5.43 -0.92 9.28
CA LEU A 24 6.18 -0.17 8.28
C LEU A 24 5.74 1.31 8.25
N TYR A 25 4.43 1.55 8.19
CA TYR A 25 3.84 2.88 8.11
C TYR A 25 4.00 3.68 9.42
N GLY A 26 4.09 3.00 10.56
CA GLY A 26 4.35 3.64 11.86
C GLY A 26 5.74 4.28 11.99
N ARG A 27 6.58 4.19 10.96
CA ARG A 27 7.87 4.89 10.89
C ARG A 27 7.67 6.27 10.25
N ASP A 28 8.16 7.33 10.90
CA ASP A 28 7.92 8.71 10.47
C ASP A 28 8.36 8.98 9.02
N ASP A 29 9.51 8.42 8.61
CA ASP A 29 10.07 8.57 7.26
C ASP A 29 9.23 7.88 6.18
N VAL A 30 8.53 6.81 6.53
CA VAL A 30 7.64 6.07 5.63
C VAL A 30 6.28 6.76 5.52
N ALA A 31 5.69 7.18 6.65
CA ALA A 31 4.41 7.87 6.66
C ALA A 31 4.46 9.15 5.81
N GLU A 32 5.51 9.97 6.00
CA GLU A 32 5.72 11.19 5.22
C GLU A 32 5.86 10.89 3.72
N ALA A 33 6.65 9.87 3.37
CA ALA A 33 6.87 9.47 1.99
C ALA A 33 5.57 8.98 1.31
N CYS A 34 4.80 8.13 1.99
CA CYS A 34 3.52 7.63 1.50
C CYS A 34 2.50 8.76 1.32
N LEU A 35 2.38 9.66 2.30
CA LEU A 35 1.49 10.83 2.21
C LEU A 35 1.89 11.74 1.05
N TYR A 36 3.18 12.00 0.87
CA TYR A 36 3.67 12.80 -0.26
C TYR A 36 3.26 12.18 -1.60
N LEU A 37 3.48 10.87 -1.79
CA LEU A 37 3.12 10.17 -3.02
C LEU A 37 1.60 10.13 -3.24
N GLN A 38 0.81 9.91 -2.17
CA GLN A 38 -0.64 9.92 -2.24
C GLN A 38 -1.17 11.31 -2.66
N ASP A 39 -0.72 12.37 -1.99
CA ASP A 39 -1.29 13.70 -2.16
C ASP A 39 -0.92 14.34 -3.50
N HIS A 40 0.27 14.04 -4.03
CA HIS A 40 0.74 14.70 -5.25
C HIS A 40 0.61 13.84 -6.51
N LEU A 41 0.58 12.51 -6.39
CA LEU A 41 0.46 11.59 -7.52
C LEU A 41 -0.80 10.74 -7.48
N GLY A 42 -1.60 10.81 -6.42
CA GLY A 42 -2.73 9.90 -6.24
C GLY A 42 -2.29 8.45 -6.01
N ALA A 43 -1.04 8.22 -5.60
CA ALA A 43 -0.50 6.87 -5.43
C ALA A 43 -1.30 6.06 -4.41
N ASN A 44 -1.53 4.79 -4.71
CA ASN A 44 -2.22 3.89 -3.80
C ASN A 44 -1.24 3.34 -2.74
N VAL A 45 -1.36 3.87 -1.52
CA VAL A 45 -0.50 3.49 -0.38
C VAL A 45 -0.59 2.00 -0.05
N ASN A 46 -1.78 1.38 -0.16
CA ASN A 46 -1.93 -0.05 0.10
C ASN A 46 -1.16 -0.91 -0.92
N LEU A 47 -1.12 -0.50 -2.19
CA LEU A 47 -0.30 -1.20 -3.19
C LEU A 47 1.19 -1.03 -2.92
N ILE A 48 1.66 0.18 -2.60
CA ILE A 48 3.06 0.41 -2.20
C ILE A 48 3.46 -0.48 -1.03
N LEU A 49 2.64 -0.53 0.02
CA LEU A 49 2.88 -1.37 1.19
C LEU A 49 2.83 -2.86 0.84
N TYR A 50 1.94 -3.26 -0.08
CA TYR A 50 1.83 -4.64 -0.55
C TYR A 50 3.09 -5.10 -1.29
N LEU A 51 3.67 -4.25 -2.13
CA LEU A 51 4.94 -4.55 -2.79
C LEU A 51 6.08 -4.73 -1.78
N CYS A 52 6.12 -3.89 -0.74
CA CYS A 52 7.06 -4.02 0.36
C CYS A 52 6.87 -5.32 1.14
N PHE A 53 5.63 -5.69 1.44
CA PHE A 53 5.28 -6.92 2.13
C PHE A 53 5.72 -8.14 1.32
N ARG A 54 5.35 -8.21 0.04
CA ARG A 54 5.72 -9.32 -0.86
C ARG A 54 7.22 -9.50 -0.98
N TRP A 55 7.95 -8.40 -1.15
CA TRP A 55 9.40 -8.44 -1.16
C TRP A 55 9.93 -8.99 0.16
N ARG A 56 9.47 -8.43 1.29
CA ARG A 56 10.01 -8.81 2.59
C ARG A 56 9.69 -10.26 2.97
N ALA A 57 8.49 -10.72 2.66
CA ALA A 57 7.98 -12.04 3.01
C ALA A 57 8.48 -13.16 2.08
N HIS A 58 8.57 -12.88 0.78
CA HIS A 58 8.76 -13.91 -0.23
C HIS A 58 9.92 -13.64 -1.20
N GLN A 59 10.57 -12.47 -1.11
CA GLN A 59 11.58 -12.02 -2.08
C GLN A 59 11.03 -12.00 -3.53
N LEU A 60 9.73 -11.72 -3.66
CA LEU A 60 9.03 -11.64 -4.93
C LEU A 60 8.75 -10.19 -5.29
N VAL A 61 8.92 -9.87 -6.57
CA VAL A 61 8.50 -8.61 -7.18
C VAL A 61 7.47 -8.86 -8.26
N LEU A 62 6.58 -7.89 -8.44
CA LEU A 62 5.62 -7.92 -9.53
C LEU A 62 6.25 -7.40 -10.81
N SER A 63 5.89 -8.01 -11.94
CA SER A 63 6.21 -7.41 -13.24
C SER A 63 5.38 -6.15 -13.49
N PRO A 64 5.78 -5.26 -14.41
CA PRO A 64 4.97 -4.11 -14.80
C PRO A 64 3.54 -4.47 -15.24
N ASP A 65 3.35 -5.62 -15.88
CA ASP A 65 2.05 -6.13 -16.31
C ASP A 65 1.20 -6.58 -15.11
N ASP A 66 1.80 -7.32 -14.16
CA ASP A 66 1.13 -7.72 -12.92
C ASP A 66 0.70 -6.50 -12.09
N LEU A 67 1.57 -5.48 -12.03
CA LEU A 67 1.27 -4.20 -11.38
C LEU A 67 0.09 -3.50 -12.05
N ALA A 68 0.02 -3.51 -13.39
CA ALA A 68 -1.09 -2.93 -14.13
C ALA A 68 -2.42 -3.64 -13.83
N ILE A 69 -2.40 -4.98 -13.74
CA ILE A 69 -3.55 -5.79 -13.36
C ILE A 69 -4.05 -5.40 -11.95
N LEU A 70 -3.13 -5.31 -10.97
CA LEU A 70 -3.52 -4.94 -9.60
C LEU A 70 -4.06 -3.50 -9.52
N ARG A 71 -3.43 -2.54 -10.20
CA ARG A 71 -3.95 -1.16 -10.25
C ARG A 71 -5.37 -1.10 -10.80
N ALA A 72 -5.61 -1.74 -11.95
CA ALA A 72 -6.94 -1.78 -12.55
C ALA A 72 -7.98 -2.42 -11.61
N ALA A 73 -7.60 -3.48 -10.89
CA ALA A 73 -8.47 -4.13 -9.91
C ALA A 73 -8.81 -3.23 -8.71
N MET A 74 -7.90 -2.34 -8.31
CA MET A 74 -8.12 -1.40 -7.22
C MET A 74 -8.81 -0.11 -7.65
N ASP A 75 -8.60 0.37 -8.88
CA ASP A 75 -9.07 1.69 -9.31
C ASP A 75 -10.59 1.86 -9.15
N HIS A 76 -11.35 0.81 -9.48
CA HIS A 76 -12.81 0.81 -9.27
C HIS A 76 -13.17 0.91 -7.77
N TYR A 77 -12.47 0.15 -6.91
CA TYR A 77 -12.67 0.20 -5.47
C TYR A 77 -12.30 1.56 -4.88
N ASP A 78 -11.16 2.12 -5.31
CA ASP A 78 -10.69 3.44 -4.90
C ASP A 78 -11.69 4.52 -5.27
N ALA A 79 -12.14 4.54 -6.53
CA ALA A 79 -13.10 5.51 -7.02
C ALA A 79 -14.45 5.42 -6.31
N ALA A 80 -14.93 4.21 -6.01
CA ALA A 80 -16.23 3.99 -5.40
C ALA A 80 -16.25 4.20 -3.88
N ILE A 81 -15.15 3.90 -3.17
CA ILE A 81 -15.13 3.81 -1.70
C ILE A 81 -14.08 4.74 -1.09
N LEU A 82 -12.79 4.54 -1.38
CA LEU A 82 -11.72 5.23 -0.65
C LEU A 82 -11.60 6.72 -1.00
N ARG A 83 -11.67 7.10 -2.28
CA ARG A 83 -11.59 8.51 -2.69
C ARG A 83 -12.76 9.32 -2.12
N PRO A 84 -14.03 8.87 -2.17
CA PRO A 84 -15.14 9.55 -1.51
C PRO A 84 -14.96 9.70 0.01
N LEU A 85 -14.59 8.62 0.72
CA LEU A 85 -14.37 8.69 2.17
C LEU A 85 -13.27 9.70 2.54
N ARG A 86 -12.14 9.66 1.83
CA ARG A 86 -11.04 10.62 2.01
C ARG A 86 -11.47 12.05 1.73
N ALA A 87 -12.24 12.29 0.67
CA ALA A 87 -12.71 13.62 0.31
C ALA A 87 -13.61 14.21 1.41
N VAL A 88 -14.59 13.45 1.90
CA VAL A 88 -15.49 13.90 2.98
C VAL A 88 -14.71 14.13 4.27
N ARG A 89 -13.84 13.19 4.68
CA ARG A 89 -13.03 13.35 5.90
C ARG A 89 -12.11 14.56 5.83
N ARG A 90 -11.43 14.78 4.70
CA ARG A 90 -10.53 15.94 4.49
C ARG A 90 -11.30 17.25 4.51
N GLY A 91 -12.48 17.30 3.91
CA GLY A 91 -13.36 18.47 3.93
C GLY A 91 -13.90 18.79 5.33
N LEU A 92 -14.16 17.76 6.14
CA LEU A 92 -14.70 17.93 7.49
C LEU A 92 -13.64 18.44 8.48
N LYS A 93 -12.37 18.04 8.34
CA LYS A 93 -11.28 18.37 9.27
C LYS A 93 -11.17 19.87 9.61
N PRO A 94 -11.13 20.82 8.64
CA PRO A 94 -11.04 22.25 8.97
C PRO A 94 -12.31 22.80 9.64
N MET A 95 -13.48 22.19 9.43
CA MET A 95 -14.76 22.66 10.00
C MET A 95 -14.88 22.39 11.50
N ILE A 96 -14.13 21.42 12.03
CA ILE A 96 -14.16 21.04 13.46
C ILE A 96 -13.78 22.21 14.38
N GLY A 97 -12.96 23.15 13.91
CA GLY A 97 -12.59 24.33 14.68
C GLY A 97 -13.77 25.28 14.95
N ASP A 98 -14.68 25.39 13.97
CA ASP A 98 -15.87 26.25 14.04
C ASP A 98 -17.08 25.51 14.64
N ASP A 99 -17.15 24.19 14.43
CA ASP A 99 -18.21 23.32 14.94
C ASP A 99 -17.61 22.04 15.58
N PRO A 100 -17.33 22.06 16.89
CA PRO A 100 -16.76 20.92 17.61
C PRO A 100 -17.63 19.65 17.60
N ASP A 101 -18.94 19.76 17.35
CA ASP A 101 -19.83 18.59 17.30
C ASP A 101 -19.51 17.68 16.10
N LEU A 102 -18.81 18.22 15.09
CA LEU A 102 -18.32 17.46 13.94
C LEU A 102 -17.15 16.52 14.26
N ALA A 103 -16.53 16.63 15.44
CA ALA A 103 -15.39 15.77 15.83
C ALA A 103 -15.77 14.27 15.84
N ALA A 104 -16.97 13.93 16.32
CA ALA A 104 -17.46 12.56 16.34
C ALA A 104 -17.68 12.00 14.93
N ALA A 105 -18.22 12.82 14.03
CA ALA A 105 -18.40 12.46 12.61
C ALA A 105 -17.05 12.26 11.90
N TYR A 106 -16.05 13.09 12.21
CA TYR A 106 -14.70 12.95 11.67
C TYR A 106 -14.04 11.63 12.08
N GLU A 107 -14.10 11.26 13.36
CA GLU A 107 -13.54 9.98 13.83
C GLU A 107 -14.31 8.78 13.25
N ALA A 108 -15.63 8.87 13.08
CA ALA A 108 -16.42 7.83 12.41
C ALA A 108 -16.02 7.64 10.94
N LEU A 109 -15.81 8.74 10.19
CA LEU A 109 -15.32 8.67 8.80
C LEU A 109 -13.92 8.10 8.71
N LYS A 110 -13.03 8.48 9.64
CA LYS A 110 -11.68 7.93 9.73
C LYS A 110 -11.69 6.42 10.00
N ALA A 111 -12.56 5.95 10.89
CA ALA A 111 -12.73 4.53 11.15
C ALA A 111 -13.27 3.77 9.92
N ALA A 112 -14.23 4.35 9.20
CA ALA A 112 -14.77 3.78 7.96
C ALA A 112 -13.72 3.71 6.85
N GLU A 113 -12.89 4.75 6.70
CA GLU A 113 -11.73 4.76 5.79
C GLU A 113 -10.75 3.64 6.14
N LEU A 114 -10.33 3.53 7.40
CA LEU A 114 -9.38 2.50 7.85
C LEU A 114 -9.92 1.08 7.63
N SER A 115 -11.21 0.86 7.90
CA SER A 115 -11.87 -0.43 7.65
C SER A 115 -11.88 -0.78 6.16
N SER A 116 -12.15 0.20 5.30
CA SER A 116 -12.13 0.04 3.85
C SER A 116 -10.72 -0.22 3.31
N GLU A 117 -9.71 0.44 3.85
CA GLU A 117 -8.30 0.17 3.51
C GLU A 117 -7.90 -1.26 3.88
N LYS A 118 -8.30 -1.75 5.05
CA LYS A 118 -8.07 -3.15 5.45
C LYS A 118 -8.77 -4.13 4.50
N ALA A 119 -9.99 -3.83 4.05
CA ALA A 119 -10.69 -4.64 3.06
C ALA A 119 -9.99 -4.62 1.69
N GLN A 120 -9.43 -3.49 1.27
CA GLN A 120 -8.62 -3.41 0.06
C GLN A 120 -7.33 -4.24 0.18
N GLN A 121 -6.65 -4.22 1.32
CA GLN A 121 -5.47 -5.06 1.55
C GLN A 121 -5.76 -6.55 1.41
N ARG A 122 -6.90 -7.01 1.94
CA ARG A 122 -7.37 -8.39 1.74
C ARG A 122 -7.57 -8.72 0.26
N ARG A 123 -8.17 -7.80 -0.51
CA ARG A 123 -8.35 -7.95 -1.97
C ARG A 123 -7.01 -8.01 -2.70
N LEU A 124 -6.04 -7.17 -2.32
CA LEU A 124 -4.69 -7.20 -2.87
C LEU A 124 -3.99 -8.54 -2.66
N VAL A 125 -4.10 -9.11 -1.45
CA VAL A 125 -3.59 -10.45 -1.16
C VAL A 125 -4.29 -11.48 -2.06
N ALA A 126 -5.62 -11.49 -2.10
CA ALA A 126 -6.37 -12.44 -2.92
C ALA A 126 -6.01 -12.35 -4.42
N SER A 127 -5.93 -11.14 -4.98
CA SER A 127 -5.61 -10.91 -6.39
C SER A 127 -4.14 -11.13 -6.72
N GLY A 128 -3.24 -10.86 -5.78
CA GLY A 128 -1.80 -10.90 -6.03
C GLY A 128 -1.16 -12.27 -5.81
N ARG A 129 -1.84 -13.23 -5.17
CA ARG A 129 -1.34 -14.60 -4.95
C ARG A 129 -0.87 -15.30 -6.23
N SER A 130 -1.60 -15.10 -7.34
CA SER A 130 -1.28 -15.70 -8.64
C SER A 130 -0.28 -14.91 -9.47
N LEU A 131 0.16 -13.74 -8.99
CA LEU A 131 1.01 -12.81 -9.74
C LEU A 131 2.46 -12.83 -9.22
N GLY A 132 3.43 -12.44 -10.06
CA GLY A 132 4.81 -12.17 -9.63
C GLY A 132 5.62 -13.38 -9.14
N ALA A 133 5.55 -14.52 -9.83
CA ALA A 133 6.37 -15.70 -9.55
C ALA A 133 7.83 -15.55 -10.05
N ARG A 134 8.42 -14.35 -9.97
CA ARG A 134 9.81 -14.10 -10.36
C ARG A 134 10.67 -13.90 -9.11
N PRO A 135 11.54 -14.85 -8.76
CA PRO A 135 12.63 -14.61 -7.82
C PRO A 135 13.53 -13.52 -8.39
N CYS A 136 13.96 -12.56 -7.56
CA CYS A 136 14.90 -11.55 -8.03
C CYS A 136 16.29 -12.14 -8.26
N ASP A 137 16.72 -12.08 -9.50
CA ASP A 137 18.09 -12.19 -9.96
C ASP A 137 18.88 -10.95 -9.49
N GLY A 138 19.91 -11.18 -8.66
CA GLY A 138 20.59 -10.18 -7.83
C GLY A 138 21.39 -9.09 -8.57
N GLN A 139 20.72 -8.18 -9.28
CA GLN A 139 21.32 -6.99 -9.87
C GLN A 139 21.40 -5.79 -8.90
N ALA A 140 22.28 -4.85 -9.22
CA ALA A 140 22.85 -3.80 -8.36
C ALA A 140 21.92 -2.69 -7.84
N GLN A 141 20.61 -2.77 -8.09
CA GLN A 141 19.59 -1.89 -7.50
C GLN A 141 18.61 -2.75 -6.70
N SER A 142 18.17 -2.25 -5.54
CA SER A 142 17.16 -2.95 -4.71
C SER A 142 15.94 -3.29 -5.58
N PRO A 143 15.62 -4.58 -5.81
CA PRO A 143 14.53 -4.95 -6.71
C PRO A 143 13.18 -4.38 -6.28
N LEU A 144 12.98 -4.19 -4.97
CA LEU A 144 11.82 -3.49 -4.44
C LEU A 144 11.79 -2.01 -4.85
N ALA A 145 12.92 -1.30 -4.80
CA ALA A 145 12.96 0.10 -5.23
C ALA A 145 12.58 0.25 -6.70
N LYS A 146 13.05 -0.68 -7.55
CA LYS A 146 12.67 -0.73 -8.97
C LYS A 146 11.18 -1.02 -9.16
N ALA A 147 10.62 -1.96 -8.39
CA ALA A 147 9.19 -2.28 -8.44
C ALA A 147 8.31 -1.09 -8.00
N LEU A 148 8.73 -0.34 -6.97
CA LEU A 148 8.04 0.90 -6.55
C LEU A 148 8.16 1.99 -7.62
N GLU A 149 9.31 2.13 -8.28
CA GLU A 149 9.46 3.04 -9.41
C GLU A 149 8.52 2.64 -10.57
N ASP A 150 8.45 1.36 -10.93
CA ASP A 150 7.54 0.86 -11.96
C ASP A 150 6.07 1.10 -11.62
N ASP A 151 5.72 1.06 -10.33
CA ASP A 151 4.38 1.41 -9.88
C ASP A 151 4.06 2.91 -10.05
N LEU A 152 5.04 3.78 -9.78
CA LEU A 152 4.88 5.22 -9.90
C LEU A 152 4.97 5.74 -11.34
N MET A 153 5.65 5.02 -12.25
CA MET A 153 5.93 5.50 -13.60
C MET A 153 4.68 5.91 -14.41
N PRO A 154 3.54 5.19 -14.38
CA PRO A 154 2.30 5.66 -15.01
C PRO A 154 1.82 6.99 -14.43
N LEU A 155 1.80 7.14 -13.10
CA LEU A 155 1.36 8.35 -12.42
C LEU A 155 2.25 9.55 -12.72
N LEU A 156 3.56 9.32 -12.84
CA LEU A 156 4.54 10.35 -13.20
C LEU A 156 4.37 10.86 -14.63
N LYS A 157 3.88 10.03 -15.56
CA LYS A 157 3.60 10.44 -16.95
C LYS A 157 2.40 11.39 -17.04
N ASP A 158 1.42 11.18 -16.17
CA ASP A 158 0.19 11.98 -16.11
C ASP A 158 0.31 13.18 -15.14
N ALA A 159 1.44 13.31 -14.44
CA ALA A 159 1.67 14.37 -13.47
C ALA A 159 1.77 15.76 -14.15
N PRO A 160 1.42 16.84 -13.43
CA PRO A 160 1.62 18.21 -13.90
C PRO A 160 3.06 18.50 -14.34
N LYS A 161 3.26 19.40 -15.31
CA LYS A 161 4.59 19.69 -15.88
C LYS A 161 5.59 20.26 -14.86
N ASP A 162 5.10 20.90 -13.81
CA ASP A 162 5.87 21.47 -12.71
C ASP A 162 6.11 20.46 -11.56
N PHE A 163 5.52 19.27 -11.63
CA PHE A 163 5.79 18.20 -10.68
C PHE A 163 7.26 17.77 -10.76
N ALA A 164 7.88 17.47 -9.61
CA ALA A 164 9.28 17.07 -9.52
C ALA A 164 9.42 15.53 -9.40
N PRO A 165 9.68 14.78 -10.50
CA PRO A 165 9.67 13.31 -10.47
C PRO A 165 10.77 12.74 -9.56
N LYS A 166 11.93 13.41 -9.51
CA LYS A 166 13.06 13.01 -8.67
C LYS A 166 12.68 12.92 -7.18
N LYS A 167 11.80 13.80 -6.70
CA LYS A 167 11.36 13.78 -5.30
C LYS A 167 10.46 12.58 -5.03
N ALA A 168 9.54 12.24 -5.95
CA ALA A 168 8.72 11.05 -5.84
C ALA A 168 9.55 9.76 -5.82
N LEU A 169 10.51 9.64 -6.75
CA LEU A 169 11.40 8.49 -6.80
C LEU A 169 12.26 8.36 -5.52
N ALA A 170 12.71 9.48 -4.96
CA ALA A 170 13.40 9.47 -3.67
C ALA A 170 12.49 9.02 -2.51
N MET A 171 11.21 9.38 -2.51
CA MET A 171 10.23 8.89 -1.52
C MET A 171 10.00 7.38 -1.66
N ALA A 172 9.83 6.86 -2.88
CA ALA A 172 9.76 5.42 -3.13
C ALA A 172 11.00 4.68 -2.64
N ALA A 173 12.21 5.20 -2.93
CA ALA A 173 13.45 4.59 -2.46
C ALA A 173 13.53 4.53 -0.92
N ARG A 174 13.11 5.59 -0.22
CA ARG A 174 13.05 5.61 1.26
C ARG A 174 12.14 4.52 1.80
N ILE A 175 10.96 4.33 1.20
CA ILE A 175 10.01 3.29 1.59
C ILE A 175 10.63 1.89 1.36
N ALA A 176 11.26 1.67 0.20
CA ALA A 176 11.92 0.40 -0.10
C ALA A 176 13.06 0.08 0.90
N ASP A 177 13.89 1.07 1.23
CA ASP A 177 14.98 0.94 2.19
C ASP A 177 14.46 0.63 3.61
N ALA A 178 13.39 1.32 4.04
CA ALA A 178 12.76 1.07 5.32
C ALA A 178 12.20 -0.36 5.40
N ALA A 179 11.54 -0.83 4.34
CA ALA A 179 11.03 -2.19 4.25
C ALA A 179 12.15 -3.24 4.29
N CYS A 180 13.26 -3.02 3.57
CA CYS A 180 14.41 -3.95 3.58
C CYS A 180 15.05 -4.09 4.97
N ARG A 181 15.01 -3.03 5.78
CA ARG A 181 15.54 -3.02 7.16
C ARG A 181 14.57 -3.60 8.20
N MET A 182 13.32 -3.91 7.85
CA MET A 182 12.37 -4.45 8.82
C MET A 182 12.76 -5.86 9.26
N PRO A 183 12.63 -6.23 10.54
CA PRO A 183 12.77 -7.61 10.99
C PRO A 183 11.70 -8.52 10.37
N LEU A 184 12.07 -9.76 10.00
CA LEU A 184 11.10 -10.77 9.51
C LEU A 184 10.03 -11.12 10.55
N THR A 185 10.28 -10.87 11.84
CA THR A 185 9.32 -11.10 12.91
C THR A 185 8.03 -10.32 12.72
N HIS A 186 8.05 -9.19 12.00
CA HIS A 186 6.85 -8.40 11.67
C HIS A 186 6.05 -8.91 10.46
N VAL A 187 6.60 -9.86 9.71
CA VAL A 187 5.93 -10.50 8.57
C VAL A 187 5.16 -11.74 9.03
N PHE A 188 5.69 -12.48 10.02
CA PHE A 188 5.14 -13.77 10.43
C PHE A 188 4.48 -13.75 11.81
N LEU A 189 3.85 -12.63 12.22
CA LEU A 189 3.21 -12.50 13.54
C LEU A 189 2.02 -13.45 13.79
N SER A 190 1.66 -14.31 12.83
CA SER A 190 0.54 -15.26 12.94
C SER A 190 0.97 -16.74 12.88
N THR A 191 2.03 -17.13 13.58
CA THR A 191 2.39 -18.57 13.78
C THR A 191 2.49 -18.99 15.25
N LYS A 192 1.90 -18.24 16.18
CA LYS A 192 1.81 -18.66 17.59
C LYS A 192 0.38 -18.95 18.02
N HIS A 193 -0.27 -19.94 17.43
CA HIS A 193 -1.28 -20.79 18.11
C HIS A 193 -1.31 -22.13 17.37
N ALA A 194 -0.50 -23.08 17.85
CA ALA A 194 -0.66 -24.51 17.66
C ALA A 194 -1.02 -25.12 19.02
#